data_AF-K9QNC3-F1
#
_entry.id   AF-K9QNC3-F1
#
_cell.length_a   1.000
_cell.length_b   1.000
_cell.length_c   1.000
_cell.angle_alpha   90.00
_cell.angle_beta   90.00
_cell.angle_gamma   90.00
#
_symmetry.space_group_name_H-M   'P 1'
#
loop_
_entity.id
_entity.type
_entity.pdbx_description
1 polymer ?
#
loop_
_entity_poly.entity_id
_entity_poly.type
_entity_poly.pdbx_seq_one_letter_code
_entity_poly.pdbx_strand_id
1 'polypeptide(L)'
;MWVITMDYNNIQLMNEDLVRVTADEVTQLEQVLNTRMPRGYKEYVTTLGIGILNDTVRVYSPMRIQQEYRDFQNRWSESYFWDKGTDLLTKDRVLESIIIADTGNGDELIFHPSAPDRLYVLPIDYEEIFLTGGSLDEAIEWILEGGVLDSNEDDEDEEEIERPEGWYFEPFPSDVMG
;
A
#
# COMPACT_ATOMS: atom_id res chain seq x y z
N MET A 1 16.05 18.45 -5.87
CA MET A 1 14.96 17.62 -5.34
C MET A 1 15.53 16.89 -4.16
N TRP A 2 15.17 17.30 -2.95
CA TRP A 2 15.60 16.61 -1.74
C TRP A 2 14.56 15.53 -1.49
N VAL A 3 14.92 14.27 -1.67
CA VAL A 3 14.07 13.14 -1.29
C VAL A 3 14.12 13.09 0.23
N ILE A 4 13.04 13.48 0.91
CA ILE A 4 12.92 13.28 2.35
C ILE A 4 12.31 11.88 2.52
N THR A 5 13.17 10.86 2.49
CA THR A 5 12.76 9.50 2.83
C THR A 5 11.98 9.51 4.15
N MET A 6 10.84 8.80 4.19
CA MET A 6 10.01 8.73 5.38
C MET A 6 10.80 8.26 6.60
N ASP A 7 10.92 9.12 7.61
CA ASP A 7 11.52 8.78 8.90
C ASP A 7 10.44 8.29 9.86
N TYR A 8 10.39 6.97 10.05
CA TYR A 8 9.40 6.33 10.93
C TYR A 8 9.44 6.85 12.38
N ASN A 9 10.52 7.48 12.83
CA ASN A 9 10.59 8.07 14.17
C ASN A 9 9.75 9.35 14.31
N ASN A 10 9.34 9.96 13.20
CA ASN A 10 8.53 11.17 13.19
C ASN A 10 7.03 10.90 12.94
N ILE A 11 6.63 9.62 12.92
CA ILE A 11 5.23 9.22 12.79
C ILE A 11 4.58 9.21 14.18
N GLN A 12 3.48 9.94 14.31
CA GLN A 12 2.69 9.99 15.54
C GLN A 12 1.77 8.76 15.61
N LEU A 13 1.90 7.95 16.66
CA LEU A 13 1.01 6.81 16.88
C LEU A 13 -0.29 7.28 17.54
N MET A 14 -1.44 6.98 16.95
CA MET A 14 -2.75 7.31 17.55
C MET A 14 -3.07 6.40 18.74
N ASN A 15 -2.45 5.22 18.82
CA ASN A 15 -2.46 4.34 20.00
C ASN A 15 -1.17 3.49 20.06
N GLU A 16 -0.90 2.87 21.22
CA GLU A 16 0.34 2.09 21.45
C GLU A 16 0.23 0.60 21.07
N ASP A 17 -0.97 0.11 20.72
CA ASP A 17 -1.27 -1.32 20.52
C ASP A 17 -0.87 -1.80 19.11
N LEU A 18 0.43 -1.71 18.82
CA LEU A 18 0.99 -2.10 17.52
C LEU A 18 1.00 -3.61 17.33
N VAL A 19 0.29 -4.07 16.31
CA VAL A 19 0.39 -5.45 15.81
C VAL A 19 1.52 -5.52 14.80
N ARG A 20 2.74 -5.78 15.28
CA ARG A 20 3.93 -5.88 14.44
C ARG A 20 4.08 -7.25 13.81
N VAL A 21 4.49 -7.24 12.55
CA VAL A 21 4.88 -8.42 11.80
C VAL A 21 6.32 -8.77 12.14
N THR A 22 6.63 -10.06 12.26
CA THR A 22 7.99 -10.53 12.47
C THR A 22 8.79 -10.57 11.16
N ALA A 23 10.10 -10.43 11.27
CA ALA A 23 11.01 -10.58 10.13
C ALA A 23 10.87 -11.95 9.42
N ASP A 24 10.54 -12.99 10.19
CA ASP A 24 10.39 -14.36 9.69
C ASP A 24 9.10 -14.53 8.89
N GLU A 25 8.01 -13.85 9.26
CA GLU A 25 6.77 -13.82 8.47
C GLU A 25 6.99 -13.19 7.09
N VAL A 26 7.77 -12.12 7.01
CA VAL A 26 8.14 -11.51 5.73
C VAL A 26 8.97 -12.49 4.89
N THR A 27 9.96 -13.16 5.49
CA THR A 27 10.78 -14.15 4.78
C THR A 27 9.96 -15.36 4.32
N GLN A 28 8.97 -15.80 5.09
CA GLN A 28 8.05 -16.87 4.68
C GLN A 28 7.20 -16.45 3.49
N LEU A 29 6.66 -15.22 3.50
CA LEU A 29 5.92 -14.69 2.35
C LEU A 29 6.78 -14.67 1.08
N GLU A 30 8.02 -14.17 1.19
CA GLU A 30 8.95 -14.12 0.04
C GLU A 30 9.21 -15.51 -0.55
N GLN A 31 9.34 -16.53 0.31
CA GLN A 31 9.48 -17.92 -0.11
C GLN A 31 8.22 -18.44 -0.81
N VAL A 32 7.04 -18.15 -0.27
CA VAL A 32 5.75 -18.59 -0.84
C VAL A 32 5.50 -17.94 -2.20
N LEU A 33 5.78 -16.64 -2.33
CA LEU A 33 5.58 -15.89 -3.56
C LEU A 33 6.72 -16.09 -4.58
N ASN A 34 7.83 -16.73 -4.17
CA ASN A 34 9.04 -16.89 -4.97
C ASN A 34 9.54 -15.55 -5.54
N THR A 35 9.46 -14.49 -4.72
CA THR A 35 10.00 -13.16 -5.00
C THR A 35 10.33 -12.47 -3.68
N ARG A 36 11.13 -11.41 -3.74
CA ARG A 36 11.38 -10.54 -2.59
C ARG A 36 10.29 -9.49 -2.48
N MET A 37 10.03 -9.02 -1.26
CA MET A 37 9.18 -7.85 -1.09
C MET A 37 9.91 -6.57 -1.55
N PRO A 38 9.16 -5.51 -1.91
CA PRO A 38 9.76 -4.23 -2.24
C PRO A 38 10.62 -3.69 -1.11
N ARG A 39 11.68 -2.94 -1.45
CA ARG A 39 12.49 -2.20 -0.48
C ARG A 39 11.57 -1.37 0.43
N GLY A 40 11.87 -1.32 1.73
CA GLY A 40 11.08 -0.61 2.74
C GLY A 40 9.91 -1.41 3.35
N TYR A 41 9.35 -2.41 2.64
CA TYR A 41 8.20 -3.18 3.15
C TYR A 41 8.47 -3.87 4.49
N LYS A 42 9.59 -4.61 4.59
CA LYS A 42 9.96 -5.31 5.82
C LYS A 42 10.14 -4.35 6.99
N GLU A 43 10.81 -3.22 6.76
CA GLU A 43 11.05 -2.21 7.80
C GLU A 43 9.74 -1.60 8.29
N TYR A 44 8.84 -1.26 7.35
CA TYR A 44 7.51 -0.74 7.66
C TYR A 44 6.72 -1.69 8.57
N VAL A 45 6.50 -2.94 8.14
CA VAL A 45 5.62 -3.87 8.87
C VAL A 45 6.22 -4.39 10.17
N THR A 46 7.56 -4.34 10.32
CA THR A 46 8.23 -4.69 11.57
C THR A 46 8.33 -3.53 12.55
N THR A 47 8.20 -2.28 12.08
CA THR A 47 8.30 -1.07 12.92
C THR A 47 6.92 -0.57 13.34
N LEU A 48 6.05 -0.31 12.36
CA LEU A 48 4.69 0.21 12.55
C LEU A 48 3.67 -0.92 12.68
N GLY A 49 3.88 -2.05 11.98
CA GLY A 49 2.90 -3.14 12.00
C GLY A 49 1.74 -2.89 11.05
N ILE A 50 0.57 -3.39 11.44
CA ILE A 50 -0.65 -3.37 10.63
C ILE A 50 -1.56 -2.24 11.11
N GLY A 51 -2.03 -1.44 10.17
CA GLY A 51 -2.85 -0.26 10.45
C GLY A 51 -2.99 0.63 9.22
N ILE A 52 -3.42 1.87 9.44
CA ILE A 52 -3.61 2.89 8.41
C ILE A 52 -2.70 4.08 8.71
N LEU A 53 -1.98 4.54 7.69
CA LEU A 53 -1.16 5.76 7.74
C LEU A 53 -1.95 6.94 7.18
N ASN A 54 -2.03 8.04 7.94
CA ASN A 54 -2.71 9.29 7.59
C ASN A 54 -4.17 9.08 7.12
N ASP A 55 -4.88 8.11 7.70
CA ASP A 55 -6.22 7.64 7.28
C ASP A 55 -6.34 7.26 5.80
N THR A 56 -5.22 7.16 5.10
CA THR A 56 -5.17 7.06 3.65
C THR A 56 -4.63 5.71 3.23
N VAL A 57 -3.44 5.32 3.69
CA VAL A 57 -2.72 4.16 3.16
C VAL A 57 -2.73 3.00 4.14
N ARG A 58 -3.23 1.85 3.68
CA ARG A 58 -3.23 0.60 4.44
C ARG A 58 -2.27 -0.39 3.80
N VAL A 59 -1.12 -0.60 4.43
CA VAL A 59 -0.15 -1.62 4.02
C VAL A 59 -0.58 -2.98 4.52
N TYR A 60 -0.58 -3.97 3.63
CA TYR A 60 -1.05 -5.32 3.93
C TYR A 60 -0.01 -6.09 4.74
N SER A 61 -0.48 -6.93 5.67
CA SER A 61 0.38 -7.87 6.38
C SER A 61 0.80 -9.02 5.46
N PRO A 62 1.91 -9.73 5.77
CA PRO A 62 2.29 -10.87 4.97
C PRO A 62 1.24 -11.96 4.88
N MET A 63 0.52 -12.20 5.99
CA MET A 63 -0.58 -13.16 6.04
C MET A 63 -1.69 -12.79 5.05
N ARG A 64 -2.11 -11.52 5.03
CA ARG A 64 -3.14 -11.04 4.11
C ARG A 64 -2.72 -11.17 2.66
N ILE A 65 -1.50 -10.73 2.33
CA ILE A 65 -0.95 -10.86 0.96
C ILE A 65 -0.97 -12.33 0.54
N GLN A 66 -0.47 -13.24 1.39
CA GLN A 66 -0.43 -14.66 1.08
C GLN A 66 -1.82 -15.25 0.82
N GLN A 67 -2.83 -14.82 1.57
CA GLN A 67 -4.21 -15.32 1.45
C GLN A 67 -4.94 -14.75 0.24
N GLU A 68 -4.74 -13.46 -0.07
CA GLU A 68 -5.62 -12.73 -0.97
C GLU A 68 -5.01 -12.41 -2.34
N TYR A 69 -3.69 -12.48 -2.54
CA TYR A 69 -3.08 -11.95 -3.77
C TYR A 69 -3.64 -12.60 -5.06
N ARG A 70 -4.01 -13.88 -5.01
CA ARG A 70 -4.65 -14.56 -6.15
C ARG A 70 -6.06 -14.07 -6.42
N ASP A 71 -6.80 -13.71 -5.38
CA ASP A 71 -8.14 -13.16 -5.52
C ASP A 71 -8.10 -11.77 -6.15
N PHE A 72 -7.09 -10.96 -5.82
CA PHE A 72 -6.82 -9.70 -6.53
C PHE A 72 -6.45 -9.92 -8.00
N GLN A 73 -5.58 -10.88 -8.31
CA GLN A 73 -5.28 -11.23 -9.71
C GLN A 73 -6.53 -11.67 -10.49
N ASN A 74 -7.43 -12.42 -9.84
CA ASN A 74 -8.71 -12.81 -10.43
C ASN A 74 -9.63 -11.60 -10.66
N ARG A 75 -9.75 -10.70 -9.67
CA ARG A 75 -10.51 -9.44 -9.78
C ARG A 75 -10.00 -8.60 -10.97
N TRP A 76 -8.69 -8.44 -11.10
CA TRP A 76 -8.09 -7.72 -12.22
C TRP A 76 -8.38 -8.41 -13.55
N SER A 77 -8.41 -9.74 -13.59
CA SER A 77 -8.75 -10.48 -14.82
C SER A 77 -10.19 -10.19 -15.27
N GLU A 78 -11.12 -10.14 -14.31
CA GLU A 78 -12.55 -9.90 -14.55
C GLU A 78 -12.87 -8.44 -14.87
N SER A 79 -12.16 -7.50 -14.26
CA SER A 79 -12.49 -6.07 -14.28
C SER A 79 -11.29 -5.19 -14.67
N TYR A 80 -10.40 -5.66 -15.55
CA TYR A 80 -9.29 -4.83 -16.06
C TYR A 80 -9.82 -3.64 -16.86
N PHE A 81 -9.45 -2.41 -16.48
CA PHE A 81 -9.82 -1.18 -17.22
C PHE A 81 -8.66 -0.19 -17.41
N TRP A 82 -7.43 -0.53 -16.98
CA TRP A 82 -6.26 0.36 -17.10
C TRP A 82 -5.60 0.31 -18.49
N ASP A 83 -6.36 0.53 -19.55
CA ASP A 83 -5.87 0.41 -20.93
C ASP A 83 -4.85 1.52 -21.30
N LYS A 84 -4.99 2.71 -20.71
CA LYS A 84 -4.07 3.84 -20.94
C LYS A 84 -2.73 3.69 -20.23
N GLY A 85 -2.62 2.80 -19.24
CA GLY A 85 -1.37 2.49 -18.54
C GLY A 85 -0.51 1.41 -19.20
N THR A 86 -0.94 0.82 -20.31
CA THR A 86 -0.32 -0.37 -20.90
C THR A 86 1.12 -0.17 -21.38
N ASP A 87 1.51 1.05 -21.74
CA ASP A 87 2.90 1.42 -22.07
C ASP A 87 3.85 1.30 -20.87
N LEU A 88 3.31 1.43 -19.65
CA LEU A 88 4.05 1.35 -18.40
C LEU A 88 4.03 -0.08 -17.82
N LEU A 89 2.84 -0.68 -17.74
CA LEU A 89 2.63 -2.04 -17.25
C LEU A 89 1.50 -2.69 -18.06
N THR A 90 1.85 -3.70 -18.85
CA THR A 90 0.85 -4.40 -19.67
C THR A 90 -0.16 -5.16 -18.81
N LYS A 91 -1.35 -5.44 -19.37
CA LYS A 91 -2.38 -6.25 -18.70
C LYS A 91 -1.83 -7.55 -18.13
N ASP A 92 -1.12 -8.34 -18.92
CA ASP A 92 -0.55 -9.62 -18.45
C ASP A 92 0.36 -9.43 -17.23
N ARG A 93 1.13 -8.34 -17.20
CA ARG A 93 1.98 -8.00 -16.05
C ARG A 93 1.17 -7.53 -14.85
N VAL A 94 0.08 -6.78 -15.03
CA VAL A 94 -0.85 -6.48 -13.93
C VAL A 94 -1.40 -7.78 -13.33
N LEU A 95 -1.85 -8.72 -14.16
CA LEU A 95 -2.39 -10.01 -13.71
C LEU A 95 -1.35 -10.92 -13.02
N GLU A 96 -0.06 -10.70 -13.25
CA GLU A 96 1.03 -11.39 -12.57
C GLU A 96 1.51 -10.67 -11.29
N SER A 97 1.04 -9.44 -11.06
CA SER A 97 1.53 -8.59 -9.96
C SER A 97 0.94 -8.99 -8.61
N ILE A 98 1.55 -8.47 -7.55
CA ILE A 98 1.18 -8.71 -6.16
C ILE A 98 0.78 -7.36 -5.56
N ILE A 99 -0.42 -7.30 -4.96
CA ILE A 99 -0.87 -6.16 -4.17
C ILE A 99 -0.20 -6.16 -2.79
N ILE A 100 0.16 -4.96 -2.31
CA ILE A 100 0.82 -4.79 -1.01
C ILE A 100 0.19 -3.70 -0.14
N ALA A 101 -0.60 -2.81 -0.73
CA ALA A 101 -1.34 -1.80 0.01
C ALA A 101 -2.55 -1.34 -0.83
N ASP A 102 -3.48 -0.69 -0.16
CA ASP A 102 -4.54 0.07 -0.80
C ASP A 102 -4.76 1.42 -0.10
N THR A 103 -5.52 2.28 -0.75
CA THR A 103 -6.02 3.53 -0.19
C THR A 103 -7.47 3.41 0.26
N GLY A 104 -7.92 4.30 1.16
CA GLY A 104 -9.31 4.32 1.64
C GLY A 104 -10.35 4.50 0.54
N ASN A 105 -10.00 5.18 -0.55
CA ASN A 105 -10.83 5.36 -1.75
C ASN A 105 -10.71 4.20 -2.76
N GLY A 106 -9.80 3.25 -2.56
CA GLY A 106 -9.77 1.98 -3.30
C GLY A 106 -8.70 1.85 -4.38
N ASP A 107 -7.71 2.75 -4.43
CA ASP A 107 -6.54 2.58 -5.29
C ASP A 107 -5.65 1.48 -4.72
N GLU A 108 -4.99 0.75 -5.61
CA GLU A 108 -4.21 -0.42 -5.23
C GLU A 108 -2.73 -0.19 -5.56
N LEU A 109 -1.87 -0.46 -4.58
CA LEU A 109 -0.42 -0.42 -4.75
C LEU A 109 0.09 -1.83 -5.03
N ILE A 110 0.70 -2.02 -6.19
CA ILE A 110 1.16 -3.32 -6.67
C ILE A 110 2.65 -3.30 -7.05
N PHE A 111 3.25 -4.49 -7.10
CA PHE A 111 4.54 -4.70 -7.74
C PHE A 111 4.55 -5.98 -8.57
N HIS A 112 5.39 -6.02 -9.59
CA HIS A 112 5.58 -7.22 -10.38
C HIS A 112 6.69 -8.10 -9.78
N PRO A 113 6.52 -9.43 -9.62
CA PRO A 113 7.51 -10.29 -8.97
C PRO A 113 8.89 -10.29 -9.64
N SER A 114 8.98 -10.03 -10.95
CA SER A 114 10.26 -9.89 -11.68
C SER A 114 10.94 -8.52 -11.52
N ALA A 115 10.27 -7.53 -10.93
CA ALA A 115 10.79 -6.19 -10.69
C ALA A 115 10.25 -5.63 -9.35
N PRO A 116 10.67 -6.21 -8.21
CA PRO A 116 10.09 -5.94 -6.90
C PRO A 116 10.32 -4.52 -6.37
N ASP A 117 11.33 -3.81 -6.87
CA ASP A 117 11.59 -2.40 -6.55
C ASP A 117 11.03 -1.46 -7.63
N ARG A 118 9.89 -1.82 -8.22
CA ARG A 118 9.13 -0.95 -9.12
C ARG A 118 7.66 -1.07 -8.73
N LEU A 119 7.16 -0.05 -8.05
CA LEU A 119 5.81 -0.03 -7.54
C LEU A 119 4.89 0.79 -8.44
N TYR A 120 3.67 0.31 -8.60
CA TYR A 120 2.66 0.93 -9.44
C TYR A 120 1.38 1.15 -8.65
N VAL A 121 0.74 2.28 -8.88
CA VAL A 121 -0.63 2.53 -8.41
C VAL A 121 -1.59 2.21 -9.55
N LEU A 122 -2.58 1.39 -9.22
CA LEU A 122 -3.76 1.11 -10.00
C LEU A 122 -4.92 1.92 -9.40
N PRO A 123 -5.23 3.09 -9.97
CA PRO A 123 -6.29 3.94 -9.44
C PRO A 123 -7.67 3.35 -9.72
N ILE A 124 -8.65 3.62 -8.85
CA ILE A 124 -10.03 3.14 -9.03
C ILE A 124 -10.81 3.94 -10.08
N ASP A 125 -10.53 5.25 -10.21
CA ASP A 125 -11.31 6.18 -11.05
C ASP A 125 -10.63 6.57 -12.38
N TYR A 126 -9.42 6.04 -12.63
CA TYR A 126 -8.62 6.41 -13.81
C TYR A 126 -8.15 5.17 -14.59
N GLU A 127 -8.03 5.29 -15.90
CA GLU A 127 -7.56 4.18 -16.78
C GLU A 127 -6.03 4.16 -16.91
N GLU A 128 -5.35 5.14 -16.33
CA GLU A 128 -3.90 5.27 -16.27
C GLU A 128 -3.29 4.37 -15.18
N ILE A 129 -2.00 4.02 -15.32
CA ILE A 129 -1.20 3.37 -14.28
C ILE A 129 -0.06 4.34 -13.94
N PHE A 130 0.22 4.52 -12.66
CA PHE A 130 1.28 5.42 -12.20
C PHE A 130 2.47 4.63 -11.63
N LEU A 131 3.69 5.05 -11.94
CA LEU A 131 4.92 4.55 -11.31
C LEU A 131 5.27 5.48 -10.15
N THR A 132 5.31 4.94 -8.93
CA THR A 132 5.44 5.76 -7.71
C THR A 132 6.86 5.81 -7.16
N GLY A 133 7.63 4.73 -7.28
CA GLY A 133 9.00 4.68 -6.79
C GLY A 133 9.63 3.29 -6.79
N GLY A 134 10.81 3.19 -6.17
CA GLY A 134 11.59 1.97 -5.98
C GLY A 134 11.61 1.44 -4.54
N SER A 135 10.80 2.02 -3.65
CA SER A 135 10.53 1.49 -2.31
C SER A 135 9.14 1.85 -1.82
N LEU A 136 8.68 1.16 -0.78
CA LEU A 136 7.37 1.38 -0.18
C LEU A 136 7.21 2.80 0.37
N ASP A 137 8.23 3.35 1.01
CA ASP A 137 8.25 4.72 1.53
C ASP A 137 8.09 5.76 0.42
N GLU A 138 8.84 5.64 -0.68
CA GLU A 138 8.69 6.51 -1.85
C GLU A 138 7.28 6.41 -2.46
N ALA A 139 6.70 5.20 -2.47
CA ALA A 139 5.35 4.99 -2.97
C ALA A 139 4.26 5.59 -2.06
N ILE A 140 4.42 5.45 -0.74
CA ILE A 140 3.52 6.05 0.26
C ILE A 140 3.59 7.57 0.18
N GLU A 141 4.79 8.14 0.12
CA GLU A 141 4.98 9.59 -0.02
C GLU A 141 4.29 10.11 -1.28
N TRP A 142 4.45 9.43 -2.43
CA TRP A 142 3.77 9.78 -3.67
C TRP A 142 2.24 9.78 -3.53
N ILE A 143 1.67 8.80 -2.82
CA ILE A 143 0.23 8.72 -2.57
C ILE A 143 -0.23 9.88 -1.69
N LEU A 144 0.47 10.16 -0.58
CA LEU A 144 0.10 11.19 0.39
C LEU A 144 0.31 12.63 -0.13
N GLU A 145 1.26 12.85 -1.05
CA GLU A 145 1.50 14.16 -1.66
C GLU A 145 0.53 14.49 -2.83
N GLY A 146 -0.51 13.68 -3.03
CA GLY A 146 -1.57 13.96 -4.01
C GLY A 146 -1.23 13.50 -5.42
N GLY A 147 -0.50 12.38 -5.55
CA GLY A 147 0.01 11.83 -6.82
C GLY A 147 -0.99 11.74 -7.97
N VAL A 148 -2.30 11.58 -7.69
CA VAL A 148 -3.52 12.06 -8.38
C VAL A 148 -4.66 11.42 -7.58
N LEU A 149 -5.07 11.98 -6.44
CA LEU A 149 -6.13 11.40 -5.58
C LEU A 149 -7.01 12.47 -4.94
N ASP A 150 -7.39 13.46 -5.74
CA ASP A 150 -8.41 14.41 -5.32
C ASP A 150 -9.62 14.29 -6.25
N SER A 151 -10.58 13.49 -5.80
CA SER A 151 -11.99 13.70 -6.13
C SER A 151 -12.82 12.97 -5.10
N ASN A 152 -13.02 13.62 -3.94
CA ASN A 152 -14.33 13.88 -3.37
C ASN A 152 -14.13 14.39 -1.94
N GLU A 153 -14.03 15.71 -1.81
CA GLU A 153 -14.65 16.40 -0.68
C GLU A 153 -16.17 16.14 -0.76
N ASP A 154 -16.62 14.95 -0.39
CA ASP A 154 -18.04 14.74 -0.12
C ASP A 154 -18.27 15.08 1.35
N ASP A 155 -18.87 16.27 1.51
CA ASP A 155 -19.45 16.81 2.73
C ASP A 155 -20.32 15.75 3.46
N GLU A 156 -19.75 15.07 4.45
CA GLU A 156 -20.53 14.46 5.53
C GLU A 156 -20.05 15.03 6.86
N ASP A 157 -21.01 15.41 7.71
CA ASP A 157 -20.82 15.92 9.08
C ASP A 157 -20.15 14.85 9.97
N GLU A 158 -18.89 14.53 9.71
CA GLU A 158 -18.04 13.78 10.63
C GLU A 158 -17.65 14.71 11.78
N GLU A 159 -17.71 14.24 13.02
CA GLU A 159 -17.12 14.98 14.14
C GLU A 159 -15.69 15.34 13.74
N GLU A 160 -15.34 16.63 13.78
CA GLU A 160 -14.00 17.12 13.45
C GLU A 160 -13.01 16.54 14.47
N ILE A 161 -12.52 15.32 14.22
CA ILE A 161 -11.46 14.71 14.99
C ILE A 161 -10.23 15.54 14.67
N GLU A 162 -9.70 16.28 15.64
CA GLU A 162 -8.44 17.01 15.47
C GLU A 162 -7.33 16.00 15.13
N ARG A 163 -7.00 15.91 13.83
CA ARG A 163 -5.89 15.08 13.34
C ARG A 163 -4.57 15.84 13.53
N PRO A 164 -3.48 15.16 13.93
CA PRO A 164 -2.20 15.83 14.11
C PRO A 164 -1.64 16.34 12.79
N GLU A 165 -0.95 17.48 12.83
CA GLU A 165 -0.13 17.92 11.72
C GLU A 165 1.03 16.92 11.47
N GLY A 166 1.26 16.57 10.21
CA GLY A 166 2.30 15.64 9.79
C GLY A 166 1.80 14.21 9.59
N TRP A 167 2.68 13.23 9.82
CA TRP A 167 2.34 11.82 9.61
C TRP A 167 1.86 11.16 10.89
N TYR A 168 0.77 10.38 10.78
CA TYR A 168 0.21 9.63 11.89
C TYR A 168 -0.21 8.22 11.48
N PHE A 169 -0.19 7.29 12.42
CA PHE A 169 -0.51 5.89 12.18
C PHE A 169 -1.57 5.40 13.18
N GLU A 170 -2.59 4.74 12.65
CA GLU A 170 -3.68 4.09 13.37
C GLU A 170 -3.53 2.57 13.31
N PRO A 171 -3.02 1.94 14.37
CA PRO A 171 -2.90 0.48 14.44
C PRO A 171 -4.28 -0.20 14.40
N PHE A 172 -4.37 -1.32 13.67
CA PHE A 172 -5.61 -2.11 13.74
C PHE A 172 -5.76 -2.81 15.07
N PRO A 173 -7.01 -2.92 15.58
CA PRO A 173 -7.26 -3.65 16.80
C PRO A 173 -6.86 -5.13 16.65
N SER A 174 -6.24 -5.68 17.69
CA SER A 174 -5.72 -7.06 17.68
C SER A 174 -6.79 -8.15 17.44
N ASP A 175 -8.06 -7.83 17.68
CA ASP A 175 -9.23 -8.70 17.55
C ASP A 175 -9.82 -8.77 16.13
N VAL A 176 -9.37 -7.90 15.20
CA VAL A 176 -9.78 -7.91 13.79
C VAL A 176 -8.95 -8.91 12.95
N MET A 177 -7.99 -9.61 13.57
CA MET A 177 -7.02 -10.50 12.91
C MET A 177 -7.49 -11.98 12.80
N GLY A 178 -8.80 -12.25 12.88
CA GLY A 178 -9.41 -13.60 12.93
C GLY A 178 -9.93 -14.11 11.60
#